data_AF-A0AAD3Y6J2-F1
#
_entry.id   AF-A0AAD3Y6J2-F1
#
_cell.length_a   1.000
_cell.length_b   1.000
_cell.length_c   1.000
_cell.angle_alpha   90.00
_cell.angle_beta   90.00
_cell.angle_gamma   90.00
#
_symmetry.space_group_name_H-M   'P 1'
#
loop_
_entity.id
_entity.type
_entity.pdbx_description
1 polymer ?
#
loop_
_entity_poly.entity_id
_entity_poly.type
_entity_poly.pdbx_seq_one_letter_code
_entity_poly.pdbx_strand_id
1 'polypeptide(L)'
;MNKIAVNHPSFTYPSTRECNERDSLRVCRGISVSCFDFRATPSELFLVLLRLPVHFTAFSFPRRLLLWQEKKKSKRKTMAGGGGPAPPPKQDELQPHPVKDQLPNVSYCITSPPPWPEAILLGFQHYLVMLGTTVLIPTYLVPQMGGGNEEKAKMIQTLLFVAGLNTLTQTFFGTRLPAVIGGSYTYVPTTISIVLAGRYSDILDPQEKFGRIMRGIQGSLIVASTFQIVIGFSGLWRNVTRFLSPLAAVPLVSLAGFGLYELGFPGVAKCVEIGLPQLILLVIFSQYIPHLVRGERHVFDRFAVIFSVTIVWIYAHLLTVGGAYKNRPLATQMSCRTDRAGLISSAPWIRVPYPFQWGAPAFDAGEAFAMMAASFVALVESTGSFIAVSRYASATPLPPSVLSRGVGWQGVGILFSGIFGTGNGSSVSVENAGLLALTRVGSRRVVQISAGFMIFFSILGKFGAVFASIPAPIVAALYCLFFAYVGSAGLSFLQFCNLNSFRSKFIVGFSVFMGLSIPQYFNEYRLVNGYGPVHTHARWFNDMINVPFSSEPFVAGLLAYVLDVTLHQKDNATRRDRGMHWWDRFRSFKTDTRSEEFYSLPFHLNKFFPSV
;
A
#
# COMPACT_ATOMS: atom_id res chain seq x y z
N MET A 1 26.00 28.06 -68.60
CA MET A 1 24.70 27.67 -67.99
C MET A 1 24.66 26.15 -67.97
N ASN A 2 25.13 25.56 -66.86
CA ASN A 2 25.52 24.15 -66.79
C ASN A 2 24.60 23.34 -65.88
N LYS A 3 24.33 22.10 -66.33
CA LYS A 3 23.72 20.96 -65.63
C LYS A 3 24.42 20.65 -64.30
N ILE A 4 23.69 20.06 -63.34
CA ILE A 4 23.96 18.78 -62.66
C ILE A 4 22.75 18.43 -61.77
N ALA A 5 22.31 17.18 -61.85
CA ALA A 5 21.29 16.55 -61.01
C ALA A 5 21.96 15.76 -59.88
N VAL A 6 21.38 15.74 -58.66
CA VAL A 6 21.67 14.73 -57.62
C VAL A 6 20.42 14.46 -56.77
N ASN A 7 20.03 13.18 -56.71
CA ASN A 7 19.04 12.57 -55.81
C ASN A 7 19.57 12.50 -54.35
N HIS A 8 18.69 12.60 -53.35
CA HIS A 8 18.91 12.00 -52.03
C HIS A 8 17.61 11.40 -51.45
N PRO A 9 17.67 10.19 -50.83
CA PRO A 9 16.50 9.45 -50.40
C PRO A 9 16.18 9.58 -48.90
N SER A 10 14.95 9.22 -48.55
CA SER A 10 14.39 8.94 -47.23
C SER A 10 15.12 7.82 -46.48
N PHE A 11 15.28 7.95 -45.15
CA PHE A 11 15.66 6.84 -44.26
C PHE A 11 14.82 6.77 -42.98
N THR A 12 14.17 5.62 -42.87
CA THR A 12 13.57 4.93 -41.74
C THR A 12 14.58 4.59 -40.64
N TYR A 13 14.13 4.60 -39.37
CA TYR A 13 14.84 3.99 -38.25
C TYR A 13 14.67 2.46 -38.22
N PRO A 14 15.76 1.69 -38.07
CA PRO A 14 15.68 0.32 -37.57
C PRO A 14 16.34 0.15 -36.20
N SER A 15 15.94 -0.94 -35.57
CA SER A 15 16.32 -1.48 -34.27
C SER A 15 17.69 -2.21 -34.26
N THR A 16 18.05 -2.68 -33.05
CA THR A 16 18.85 -3.87 -32.66
C THR A 16 20.39 -3.81 -32.49
N ARG A 17 20.81 -4.09 -31.24
CA ARG A 17 21.91 -4.93 -30.69
C ARG A 17 23.31 -4.94 -31.35
N GLU A 18 24.36 -4.73 -30.55
CA GLU A 18 25.38 -5.76 -30.20
C GLU A 18 26.43 -5.30 -29.15
N CYS A 19 26.92 -6.28 -28.38
CA CYS A 19 28.06 -6.24 -27.45
C CYS A 19 29.39 -6.43 -28.19
N ASN A 20 30.54 -5.92 -27.69
CA ASN A 20 31.67 -6.67 -27.08
C ASN A 20 33.00 -5.86 -27.01
N GLU A 21 33.96 -6.42 -26.23
CA GLU A 21 35.41 -6.15 -26.04
C GLU A 21 35.80 -5.22 -24.89
N ARG A 22 36.22 -5.76 -23.71
CA ARG A 22 37.52 -6.35 -23.30
C ARG A 22 38.65 -5.32 -23.11
N ASP A 23 39.10 -5.13 -21.87
CA ASP A 23 40.46 -5.56 -21.46
C ASP A 23 40.80 -5.48 -19.96
N SER A 24 41.47 -6.56 -19.50
CA SER A 24 42.54 -6.70 -18.48
C SER A 24 42.32 -6.61 -16.94
N LEU A 25 42.10 -7.80 -16.35
CA LEU A 25 42.84 -8.51 -15.27
C LEU A 25 43.86 -7.77 -14.35
N ARG A 26 43.73 -7.93 -13.02
CA ARG A 26 44.59 -8.83 -12.18
C ARG A 26 44.11 -9.00 -10.71
N VAL A 27 44.49 -10.13 -10.14
CA VAL A 27 44.09 -10.84 -8.90
C VAL A 27 44.79 -10.32 -7.63
N CYS A 28 44.15 -10.44 -6.46
CA CYS A 28 44.78 -10.92 -5.21
C CYS A 28 43.76 -11.46 -4.18
N ARG A 29 44.15 -12.56 -3.51
CA ARG A 29 43.35 -13.54 -2.74
C ARG A 29 43.11 -13.15 -1.26
N GLY A 30 42.05 -13.74 -0.70
CA GLY A 30 42.07 -14.39 0.63
C GLY A 30 41.11 -13.81 1.67
N ILE A 31 40.20 -14.63 2.21
CA ILE A 31 39.75 -14.64 3.62
C ILE A 31 39.06 -15.99 3.90
N SER A 32 39.39 -16.54 5.07
CA SER A 32 39.08 -17.87 5.60
C SER A 32 37.61 -18.05 6.00
N VAL A 33 37.10 -19.27 5.88
CA VAL A 33 35.78 -19.69 6.35
C VAL A 33 35.93 -20.28 7.76
N SER A 34 35.18 -19.77 8.73
CA SER A 34 35.00 -20.42 10.04
C SER A 34 33.56 -20.89 10.20
N CYS A 35 33.39 -22.19 10.44
CA CYS A 35 32.13 -22.82 10.83
C CYS A 35 31.67 -22.29 12.20
N PHE A 36 30.36 -22.05 12.36
CA PHE A 36 29.74 -21.73 13.66
C PHE A 36 28.82 -22.86 14.12
N ASP A 37 28.97 -23.22 15.39
CA ASP A 37 28.30 -24.31 16.10
C ASP A 37 26.90 -23.88 16.59
N PHE A 38 25.92 -24.77 16.50
CA PHE A 38 24.48 -24.50 16.64
C PHE A 38 23.97 -24.87 18.04
N ARG A 39 24.16 -24.01 19.04
CA ARG A 39 23.47 -24.08 20.35
C ARG A 39 23.52 -22.71 21.06
N ALA A 40 22.55 -21.82 20.79
CA ALA A 40 22.38 -20.57 21.54
C ALA A 40 20.88 -20.23 21.72
N THR A 41 20.53 -19.66 22.88
CA THR A 41 19.19 -19.22 23.26
C THR A 41 18.83 -17.86 22.62
N PRO A 42 17.53 -17.47 22.56
CA PRO A 42 17.07 -16.29 21.79
C PRO A 42 17.69 -14.95 22.23
N SER A 43 18.07 -14.81 23.50
CA SER A 43 18.72 -13.61 24.04
C SER A 43 20.19 -13.46 23.58
N GLU A 44 20.89 -14.57 23.38
CA GLU A 44 22.29 -14.60 22.93
C GLU A 44 22.40 -14.28 21.44
N LEU A 45 21.43 -14.72 20.61
CA LEU A 45 21.38 -14.36 19.19
C LEU A 45 21.21 -12.84 18.97
N PHE A 46 20.51 -12.17 19.87
CA PHE A 46 20.30 -10.72 19.81
C PHE A 46 21.58 -9.94 20.13
N LEU A 47 22.39 -10.42 21.06
CA LEU A 47 23.71 -9.85 21.40
C LEU A 47 24.77 -10.14 20.33
N VAL A 48 24.71 -11.28 19.66
CA VAL A 48 25.62 -11.63 18.56
C VAL A 48 25.35 -10.75 17.32
N LEU A 49 24.08 -10.43 17.03
CA LEU A 49 23.72 -9.52 15.92
C LEU A 49 24.13 -8.06 16.16
N LEU A 50 24.15 -7.60 17.42
CA LEU A 50 24.64 -6.27 17.80
C LEU A 50 26.18 -6.15 17.83
N ARG A 51 26.91 -7.28 17.81
CA ARG A 51 28.38 -7.34 17.86
C ARG A 51 29.06 -7.52 16.50
N LEU A 52 28.31 -7.47 15.39
CA LEU A 52 28.92 -7.40 14.06
C LEU A 52 29.65 -6.05 13.90
N PRO A 53 30.99 -6.03 13.69
CA PRO A 53 31.71 -4.79 13.53
C PRO A 53 31.35 -4.17 12.18
N VAL A 54 30.57 -3.08 12.22
CA VAL A 54 30.43 -2.17 11.08
C VAL A 54 31.73 -1.38 10.98
N HIS A 55 32.71 -1.92 10.25
CA HIS A 55 33.90 -1.18 9.88
C HIS A 55 33.54 -0.06 8.90
N PHE A 56 33.30 1.14 9.41
CA PHE A 56 33.39 2.38 8.63
C PHE A 56 34.86 2.67 8.35
N THR A 57 35.37 2.22 7.22
CA THR A 57 36.62 2.75 6.67
C THR A 57 36.32 4.07 5.96
N ALA A 58 36.77 5.17 6.57
CA ALA A 58 36.77 6.49 5.96
C ALA A 58 37.63 6.46 4.68
N PHE A 59 36.98 6.53 3.51
CA PHE A 59 37.68 6.74 2.24
C PHE A 59 38.18 8.18 2.20
N SER A 60 39.49 8.37 2.42
CA SER A 60 40.15 9.63 2.14
C SER A 60 40.10 9.91 0.62
N PHE A 61 39.53 11.05 0.25
CA PHE A 61 39.52 11.54 -1.13
C PHE A 61 40.96 11.89 -1.55
N PRO A 62 41.49 11.37 -2.68
CA PRO A 62 42.79 11.79 -3.13
C PRO A 62 42.72 13.22 -3.70
N ARG A 63 43.44 14.15 -3.04
CA ARG A 63 43.66 15.57 -3.40
C ARG A 63 44.15 15.84 -4.85
N ARG A 64 44.34 14.82 -5.69
CA ARG A 64 44.84 14.93 -7.06
C ARG A 64 43.77 15.27 -8.12
N LEU A 65 42.47 15.17 -7.82
CA LEU A 65 41.41 15.51 -8.79
C LEU A 65 41.09 17.01 -8.87
N LEU A 66 41.27 17.75 -7.76
CA LEU A 66 41.02 19.21 -7.69
C LEU A 66 42.02 20.02 -8.54
N LEU A 67 43.29 19.59 -8.59
CA LEU A 67 44.33 20.23 -9.40
C LEU A 67 44.15 20.02 -10.92
N TRP A 68 43.34 19.04 -11.34
CA TRP A 68 43.09 18.78 -12.75
C TRP A 68 41.95 19.66 -13.32
N GLN A 69 40.96 20.04 -12.51
CA GLN A 69 39.92 20.99 -12.92
C GLN A 69 40.42 22.44 -13.00
N GLU A 70 41.34 22.86 -12.13
CA GLU A 70 41.93 24.20 -12.22
C GLU A 70 42.83 24.38 -13.44
N LYS A 71 43.62 23.36 -13.82
CA LYS A 71 44.44 23.42 -15.04
C LYS A 71 43.63 23.46 -16.34
N LYS A 72 42.42 22.88 -16.38
CA LYS A 72 41.53 22.98 -17.54
C LYS A 72 40.80 24.33 -17.65
N LYS A 73 40.52 25.01 -16.53
CA LYS A 73 39.95 26.37 -16.53
C LYS A 73 40.97 27.45 -16.92
N SER A 74 42.25 27.26 -16.58
CA SER A 74 43.31 28.21 -16.96
C SER A 74 43.68 28.13 -18.45
N LYS A 75 43.69 26.93 -19.06
CA LYS A 75 44.00 26.75 -20.49
C LYS A 75 42.91 27.17 -21.48
N ARG A 76 41.73 27.61 -21.01
CA ARG A 76 40.63 28.11 -21.87
C ARG A 76 40.53 29.65 -21.93
N LYS A 77 41.43 30.37 -21.25
CA LYS A 77 41.43 31.85 -21.21
C LYS A 77 42.46 32.54 -22.11
N THR A 78 43.19 31.81 -22.92
CA THR A 78 44.09 32.37 -23.95
C THR A 78 43.73 31.80 -25.30
N MET A 79 42.83 32.50 -26.00
CA MET A 79 42.57 32.50 -27.45
C MET A 79 41.06 32.74 -27.68
N ALA A 80 40.69 34.01 -27.84
CA ALA A 80 39.58 34.46 -28.69
C ALA A 80 39.43 35.98 -28.49
N GLY A 81 40.02 36.75 -29.41
CA GLY A 81 39.66 38.14 -29.62
C GLY A 81 38.46 38.24 -30.57
N GLY A 82 37.63 39.26 -30.35
CA GLY A 82 36.75 39.89 -31.35
C GLY A 82 35.47 39.16 -31.76
N GLY A 83 34.30 39.68 -31.33
CA GLY A 83 32.99 39.35 -31.90
C GLY A 83 31.84 39.49 -30.90
N GLY A 84 30.86 40.38 -31.17
CA GLY A 84 29.79 40.82 -30.26
C GLY A 84 28.84 39.74 -29.73
N PRO A 85 28.04 40.05 -28.68
CA PRO A 85 27.33 39.03 -27.91
C PRO A 85 26.04 38.55 -28.60
N ALA A 86 26.05 37.29 -29.04
CA ALA A 86 24.82 36.51 -29.17
C ALA A 86 24.25 36.19 -27.77
N PRO A 87 22.92 36.12 -27.59
CA PRO A 87 22.34 35.81 -26.29
C PRO A 87 22.80 34.41 -25.84
N PRO A 88 23.17 34.23 -24.56
CA PRO A 88 23.69 32.96 -24.10
C PRO A 88 22.61 31.87 -24.23
N PRO A 89 22.94 30.67 -24.74
CA PRO A 89 22.03 29.55 -24.71
C PRO A 89 21.64 29.28 -23.26
N LYS A 90 20.33 29.09 -22.99
CA LYS A 90 19.83 28.68 -21.67
C LYS A 90 20.65 27.49 -21.22
N GLN A 91 21.44 27.68 -20.17
CA GLN A 91 22.11 26.58 -19.49
C GLN A 91 20.99 25.75 -18.85
N ASP A 92 20.67 24.60 -19.46
CA ASP A 92 19.97 23.54 -18.76
C ASP A 92 20.90 23.09 -17.63
N GLU A 93 20.70 23.70 -16.47
CA GLU A 93 21.42 23.39 -15.24
C GLU A 93 21.16 21.91 -14.95
N LEU A 94 22.22 21.10 -15.05
CA LEU A 94 22.14 19.65 -14.96
C LEU A 94 21.71 19.28 -13.53
N GLN A 95 20.40 19.16 -13.29
CA GLN A 95 19.90 18.78 -11.98
C GLN A 95 20.29 17.32 -11.72
N PRO A 96 20.97 17.01 -10.59
CA PRO A 96 21.40 15.65 -10.27
C PRO A 96 20.26 14.62 -10.26
N HIS A 97 19.04 15.07 -9.95
CA HIS A 97 17.82 14.28 -9.99
C HIS A 97 16.67 15.11 -10.59
N PRO A 98 16.35 14.97 -11.89
CA PRO A 98 15.24 15.69 -12.49
C PRO A 98 13.91 15.16 -11.94
N VAL A 99 12.95 16.07 -11.76
CA VAL A 99 11.58 15.73 -11.39
C VAL A 99 10.95 14.89 -12.51
N LYS A 100 10.40 13.72 -12.16
CA LYS A 100 9.77 12.82 -13.12
C LYS A 100 8.31 12.54 -12.78
N ASP A 101 7.43 12.73 -13.76
CA ASP A 101 6.00 12.41 -13.66
C ASP A 101 5.75 10.91 -13.46
N GLN A 102 6.57 10.05 -14.09
CA GLN A 102 6.50 8.58 -14.01
C GLN A 102 7.81 8.01 -13.46
N LEU A 103 7.73 6.88 -12.73
CA LEU A 103 8.92 6.24 -12.19
C LEU A 103 9.69 5.47 -13.30
N PRO A 104 11.02 5.64 -13.37
CA PRO A 104 11.86 4.79 -14.22
C PRO A 104 11.91 3.36 -13.67
N ASN A 105 12.23 2.39 -14.52
CA ASN A 105 12.46 0.98 -14.16
C ASN A 105 11.22 0.19 -13.70
N VAL A 106 10.01 0.63 -14.06
CA VAL A 106 8.81 -0.21 -13.95
C VAL A 106 8.80 -1.24 -15.08
N SER A 107 8.71 -2.52 -14.74
CA SER A 107 8.80 -3.62 -15.72
C SER A 107 7.58 -3.69 -16.63
N TYR A 108 6.39 -3.51 -16.05
CA TYR A 108 5.12 -3.53 -16.75
C TYR A 108 4.25 -2.37 -16.28
N CYS A 109 3.94 -1.45 -17.19
CA CYS A 109 3.02 -0.34 -16.92
C CYS A 109 1.55 -0.82 -16.90
N ILE A 110 0.64 0.08 -16.53
CA ILE A 110 -0.82 -0.20 -16.40
C ILE A 110 -1.41 -0.90 -17.63
N THR A 111 -1.07 -0.41 -18.83
CA THR A 111 -1.60 -0.87 -20.12
C THR A 111 -0.78 -1.98 -20.77
N SER A 112 0.40 -2.31 -20.22
CA SER A 112 1.30 -3.35 -20.75
C SER A 112 1.21 -4.62 -19.91
N PRO A 113 0.41 -5.62 -20.29
CA PRO A 113 0.28 -6.85 -19.52
C PRO A 113 1.48 -7.77 -19.71
N PRO A 114 1.97 -8.42 -18.64
CA PRO A 114 2.93 -9.52 -18.77
C PRO A 114 2.36 -10.70 -19.57
N PRO A 115 3.21 -11.62 -20.04
CA PRO A 115 2.79 -12.89 -20.60
C PRO A 115 1.85 -13.64 -19.64
N TRP A 116 0.89 -14.39 -20.17
CA TRP A 116 -0.16 -15.05 -19.37
C TRP A 116 0.35 -15.88 -18.18
N PRO A 117 1.38 -16.74 -18.29
CA PRO A 117 1.87 -17.50 -17.15
C PRO A 117 2.42 -16.60 -16.03
N GLU A 118 3.18 -15.56 -16.41
CA GLU A 118 3.73 -14.58 -15.48
C GLU A 118 2.59 -13.77 -14.82
N ALA A 119 1.59 -13.35 -15.61
CA ALA A 119 0.43 -12.62 -15.13
C ALA A 119 -0.39 -13.43 -14.11
N ILE A 120 -0.55 -14.73 -14.34
CA ILE A 120 -1.28 -15.65 -13.44
C ILE A 120 -0.54 -15.79 -12.11
N LEU A 121 0.77 -16.04 -12.13
CA LEU A 121 1.56 -16.17 -10.91
C LEU A 121 1.60 -14.87 -10.11
N LEU A 122 1.76 -13.72 -10.78
CA LEU A 122 1.71 -12.42 -10.11
C LEU A 122 0.32 -12.11 -9.55
N GLY A 123 -0.75 -12.50 -10.26
CA GLY A 123 -2.12 -12.37 -9.76
C GLY A 123 -2.36 -13.22 -8.52
N PHE A 124 -1.82 -14.43 -8.49
CA PHE A 124 -1.83 -15.30 -7.31
C PHE A 124 -1.05 -14.67 -6.14
N GLN A 125 0.08 -14.00 -6.41
CA GLN A 125 0.85 -13.28 -5.39
C GLN A 125 0.04 -12.14 -4.74
N HIS A 126 -0.65 -11.32 -5.53
CA HIS A 126 -1.57 -10.29 -5.00
C HIS A 126 -2.67 -10.90 -4.13
N TYR A 127 -3.17 -12.08 -4.50
CA TYR A 127 -4.18 -12.79 -3.72
C TYR A 127 -3.61 -13.24 -2.36
N LEU A 128 -2.41 -13.84 -2.35
CA LEU A 128 -1.74 -14.25 -1.11
C LEU A 128 -1.52 -13.07 -0.15
N VAL A 129 -1.14 -11.91 -0.68
CA VAL A 129 -0.95 -10.69 0.13
C VAL A 129 -2.28 -10.18 0.69
N MET A 130 -3.33 -10.11 -0.13
CA MET A 130 -4.68 -9.71 0.32
C MET A 130 -5.29 -10.67 1.35
N LEU A 131 -4.96 -11.96 1.26
CA LEU A 131 -5.48 -12.96 2.18
C LEU A 131 -5.02 -12.69 3.62
N GLY A 132 -3.85 -12.07 3.82
CA GLY A 132 -3.37 -11.67 5.14
C GLY A 132 -4.36 -10.82 5.93
N THR A 133 -4.76 -9.66 5.38
CA THR A 133 -5.73 -8.76 6.03
C THR A 133 -7.12 -9.39 6.12
N THR A 134 -7.50 -10.16 5.10
CA THR A 134 -8.78 -10.89 5.04
C THR A 134 -8.94 -11.92 6.16
N VAL A 135 -7.83 -12.53 6.63
CA VAL A 135 -7.85 -13.51 7.72
C VAL A 135 -7.69 -12.83 9.09
N LEU A 136 -6.84 -11.81 9.19
CA LEU A 136 -6.56 -11.13 10.46
C LEU A 136 -7.80 -10.43 11.04
N ILE A 137 -8.58 -9.74 10.20
CA ILE A 137 -9.77 -8.99 10.65
C ILE A 137 -10.81 -9.92 11.29
N PRO A 138 -11.31 -10.99 10.63
CA PRO A 138 -12.26 -11.92 11.27
C PRO A 138 -11.66 -12.68 12.45
N THR A 139 -10.37 -13.01 12.41
CA THR A 139 -9.70 -13.68 13.55
C THR A 139 -9.73 -12.81 14.81
N TYR A 140 -9.70 -11.49 14.66
CA TYR A 140 -9.80 -10.56 15.78
C TYR A 140 -11.25 -10.24 16.19
N LEU A 141 -12.17 -10.12 15.22
CA LEU A 141 -13.55 -9.68 15.45
C LEU A 141 -14.51 -10.80 15.88
N VAL A 142 -14.45 -11.96 15.22
CA VAL A 142 -15.45 -13.04 15.39
C VAL A 142 -15.51 -13.58 16.82
N PRO A 143 -14.37 -13.84 17.51
CA PRO A 143 -14.42 -14.29 18.90
C PRO A 143 -15.10 -13.28 19.84
N GLN A 144 -14.96 -11.98 19.58
CA GLN A 144 -15.58 -10.93 20.41
C GLN A 144 -17.09 -10.86 20.21
N MET A 145 -17.58 -11.28 19.04
CA MET A 145 -19.01 -11.38 18.73
C MET A 145 -19.68 -12.63 19.30
N GLY A 146 -18.91 -13.58 19.86
CA GLY A 146 -19.40 -14.89 20.31
C GLY A 146 -19.34 -15.99 19.24
N GLY A 147 -18.73 -15.72 18.07
CA GLY A 147 -18.60 -16.69 16.99
C GLY A 147 -17.41 -17.65 17.16
N GLY A 148 -17.55 -18.86 16.64
CA GLY A 148 -16.52 -19.89 16.64
C GLY A 148 -15.71 -19.95 15.35
N ASN A 149 -15.04 -21.08 15.12
CA ASN A 149 -14.22 -21.29 13.93
C ASN A 149 -15.05 -21.41 12.64
N GLU A 150 -16.30 -21.87 12.73
CA GLU A 150 -17.22 -21.95 11.59
C GLU A 150 -17.65 -20.57 11.11
N GLU A 151 -18.12 -19.72 12.03
CA GLU A 151 -18.50 -18.33 11.74
C GLU A 151 -17.29 -17.56 11.21
N LYS A 152 -16.11 -17.79 11.80
CA LYS A 152 -14.84 -17.23 11.33
C LYS A 152 -14.54 -17.62 9.88
N ALA A 153 -14.63 -18.91 9.55
CA ALA A 153 -14.41 -19.39 8.18
C ALA A 153 -15.42 -18.80 7.19
N LYS A 154 -16.71 -18.74 7.57
CA LYS A 154 -17.79 -18.15 6.75
C LYS A 154 -17.57 -16.65 6.51
N MET A 155 -17.13 -15.90 7.52
CA MET A 155 -16.81 -14.48 7.41
C MET A 155 -15.58 -14.24 6.53
N ILE A 156 -14.51 -15.03 6.68
CA ILE A 156 -13.30 -14.96 5.82
C ILE A 156 -13.67 -15.19 4.35
N GLN A 157 -14.47 -16.23 4.05
CA GLN A 157 -14.93 -16.52 2.70
C GLN A 157 -15.74 -15.36 2.12
N THR A 158 -16.66 -14.80 2.90
CA THR A 158 -17.49 -13.67 2.47
C THR A 158 -16.65 -12.42 2.21
N LEU A 159 -15.73 -12.08 3.11
CA LEU A 159 -14.84 -10.94 2.99
C LEU A 159 -13.95 -11.07 1.75
N LEU A 160 -13.41 -12.28 1.49
CA LEU A 160 -12.60 -12.57 0.30
C LEU A 160 -13.42 -12.45 -1.01
N PHE A 161 -14.63 -13.00 -1.04
CA PHE A 161 -15.52 -12.93 -2.21
C PHE A 161 -15.83 -11.47 -2.57
N VAL A 162 -16.23 -10.67 -1.57
CA VAL A 162 -16.57 -9.26 -1.77
C VAL A 162 -15.32 -8.43 -2.11
N ALA A 163 -14.16 -8.73 -1.53
CA ALA A 163 -12.89 -8.10 -1.92
C ALA A 163 -12.57 -8.33 -3.42
N GLY A 164 -12.82 -9.55 -3.93
CA GLY A 164 -12.70 -9.86 -5.34
C GLY A 164 -13.67 -9.03 -6.21
N LEU A 165 -14.95 -8.97 -5.85
CA LEU A 165 -15.94 -8.14 -6.56
C LEU A 165 -15.52 -6.66 -6.56
N ASN A 166 -15.15 -6.12 -5.40
CA ASN A 166 -14.76 -4.73 -5.22
C ASN A 166 -13.48 -4.38 -6.00
N THR A 167 -12.54 -5.31 -6.08
CA THR A 167 -11.32 -5.13 -6.88
C THR A 167 -11.64 -5.10 -8.38
N LEU A 168 -12.53 -5.96 -8.87
CA LEU A 168 -12.99 -5.91 -10.26
C LEU A 168 -13.70 -4.59 -10.56
N THR A 169 -14.67 -4.18 -9.73
CA THR A 169 -15.39 -2.92 -9.95
C THR A 169 -14.46 -1.71 -9.92
N GLN A 170 -13.47 -1.69 -9.01
CA GLN A 170 -12.51 -0.59 -8.93
C GLN A 170 -11.58 -0.53 -10.15
N THR A 171 -11.10 -1.67 -10.62
CA THR A 171 -10.21 -1.75 -11.79
C THR A 171 -10.95 -1.55 -13.12
N PHE A 172 -12.25 -1.84 -13.20
CA PHE A 172 -13.06 -1.62 -14.41
C PHE A 172 -13.72 -0.23 -14.48
N PHE A 173 -14.30 0.25 -13.38
CA PHE A 173 -15.14 1.45 -13.38
C PHE A 173 -14.68 2.55 -12.40
N GLY A 174 -13.98 2.17 -11.33
CA GLY A 174 -13.42 3.08 -10.33
C GLY A 174 -12.25 3.91 -10.87
N THR A 175 -11.11 3.88 -10.18
CA THR A 175 -9.92 4.62 -10.65
C THR A 175 -9.29 4.04 -11.90
N ARG A 176 -9.59 2.78 -12.27
CA ARG A 176 -8.87 2.04 -13.33
C ARG A 176 -7.39 1.79 -13.00
N LEU A 177 -6.96 2.06 -11.77
CA LEU A 177 -5.62 1.70 -11.32
C LEU A 177 -5.57 0.21 -10.94
N PRO A 178 -4.38 -0.40 -10.89
CA PRO A 178 -4.16 -1.74 -10.30
C PRO A 178 -4.31 -1.68 -8.76
N ALA A 179 -5.44 -1.18 -8.27
CA ALA A 179 -5.74 -1.06 -6.85
C ALA A 179 -6.58 -2.27 -6.40
N VAL A 180 -6.05 -3.04 -5.46
CA VAL A 180 -6.80 -4.09 -4.77
C VAL A 180 -7.66 -3.46 -3.68
N ILE A 181 -8.93 -3.85 -3.60
CA ILE A 181 -9.88 -3.42 -2.57
C ILE A 181 -10.19 -4.60 -1.66
N GLY A 182 -10.19 -4.37 -0.35
CA GLY A 182 -10.54 -5.40 0.61
C GLY A 182 -10.82 -4.87 2.01
N GLY A 183 -10.86 -5.76 3.00
CA GLY A 183 -11.17 -5.40 4.39
C GLY A 183 -10.20 -4.37 4.96
N SER A 184 -10.71 -3.42 5.73
CA SER A 184 -9.94 -2.26 6.21
C SER A 184 -9.87 -2.19 7.73
N TYR A 185 -8.67 -1.93 8.26
CA TYR A 185 -8.45 -1.76 9.69
C TYR A 185 -9.13 -0.50 10.25
N THR A 186 -9.39 0.50 9.42
CA THR A 186 -10.08 1.73 9.78
C THR A 186 -11.48 1.48 10.36
N TYR A 187 -12.13 0.40 9.95
CA TYR A 187 -13.47 0.02 10.43
C TYR A 187 -13.45 -0.86 11.68
N VAL A 188 -12.29 -1.45 12.03
CA VAL A 188 -12.19 -2.40 13.15
C VAL A 188 -12.55 -1.76 14.50
N PRO A 189 -12.05 -0.55 14.86
CA PRO A 189 -12.43 0.10 16.12
C PRO A 189 -13.93 0.36 16.22
N THR A 190 -14.55 0.82 15.14
CA THR A 190 -15.99 1.07 15.06
C THR A 190 -16.79 -0.21 15.17
N THR A 191 -16.33 -1.29 14.52
CA THR A 191 -16.97 -2.60 14.65
C THR A 191 -16.91 -3.11 16.09
N ILE A 192 -15.78 -2.93 16.79
CA ILE A 192 -15.70 -3.28 18.23
C ILE A 192 -16.68 -2.44 19.06
N SER A 193 -16.83 -1.15 18.76
CA SER A 193 -17.83 -0.30 19.45
C SER A 193 -19.24 -0.86 19.30
N ILE A 194 -19.60 -1.33 18.09
CA ILE A 194 -20.88 -2.02 17.84
C ILE A 194 -20.97 -3.32 18.63
N VAL A 195 -19.92 -4.16 18.62
CA VAL A 195 -19.87 -5.43 19.37
C VAL A 195 -20.12 -5.21 20.87
N LEU A 196 -19.58 -4.13 21.42
CA LEU A 196 -19.70 -3.76 22.84
C LEU A 196 -20.97 -2.96 23.14
N ALA A 197 -21.87 -2.78 22.17
CA ALA A 197 -23.10 -2.05 22.41
C ALA A 197 -24.01 -2.82 23.38
N GLY A 198 -24.49 -2.12 24.43
CA GLY A 198 -25.37 -2.67 25.46
C GLY A 198 -26.65 -3.33 24.94
N ARG A 199 -27.12 -3.02 23.71
CA ARG A 199 -28.26 -3.73 23.12
C ARG A 199 -28.00 -5.22 22.83
N TYR A 200 -26.74 -5.64 22.85
CA TYR A 200 -26.33 -7.04 22.69
C TYR A 200 -25.87 -7.69 24.00
N SER A 201 -25.90 -6.97 25.14
CA SER A 201 -25.44 -7.54 26.42
C SER A 201 -26.37 -8.62 26.96
N ASP A 202 -27.66 -8.49 26.67
CA ASP A 202 -28.71 -9.34 27.27
C ASP A 202 -28.86 -10.68 26.55
N ILE A 203 -28.08 -10.92 25.48
CA ILE A 203 -28.12 -12.13 24.68
C ILE A 203 -27.12 -13.14 25.24
N LEU A 204 -27.65 -14.20 25.86
CA LEU A 204 -26.86 -15.25 26.49
C LEU A 204 -26.29 -16.25 25.48
N ASP A 205 -27.03 -16.56 24.39
CA ASP A 205 -26.57 -17.49 23.37
C ASP A 205 -25.50 -16.85 22.46
N PRO A 206 -24.26 -17.39 22.41
CA PRO A 206 -23.18 -16.82 21.60
C PRO A 206 -23.47 -16.81 20.09
N GLN A 207 -24.16 -17.82 19.56
CA GLN A 207 -24.47 -17.88 18.13
C GLN A 207 -25.55 -16.88 17.74
N GLU A 208 -26.61 -16.77 18.54
CA GLU A 208 -27.60 -15.71 18.35
C GLU A 208 -26.97 -14.32 18.46
N LYS A 209 -26.10 -14.10 19.47
CA LYS A 209 -25.39 -12.83 19.66
C LYS A 209 -24.56 -12.47 18.43
N PHE A 210 -23.80 -13.42 17.90
CA PHE A 210 -23.03 -13.25 16.67
C PHE A 210 -23.94 -12.83 15.50
N GLY A 211 -25.05 -13.55 15.29
CA GLY A 211 -26.00 -13.25 14.22
C GLY A 211 -26.62 -11.86 14.33
N ARG A 212 -27.03 -11.44 15.53
CA ARG A 212 -27.62 -10.11 15.75
C ARG A 212 -26.61 -8.98 15.55
N ILE A 213 -25.38 -9.14 16.03
CA ILE A 213 -24.30 -8.16 15.82
C ILE A 213 -23.98 -8.02 14.33
N MET A 214 -23.85 -9.14 13.60
CA MET A 214 -23.63 -9.13 12.16
C MET A 214 -24.74 -8.39 11.40
N ARG A 215 -26.01 -8.54 11.80
CA ARG A 215 -27.13 -7.79 11.21
C ARG A 215 -27.03 -6.27 11.47
N GLY A 216 -26.59 -5.85 12.66
CA GLY A 216 -26.34 -4.44 12.97
C GLY A 216 -25.19 -3.84 12.15
N ILE A 217 -24.09 -4.60 12.01
CA ILE A 217 -22.96 -4.21 11.15
C ILE A 217 -23.41 -4.12 9.68
N GLN A 218 -24.21 -5.08 9.18
CA GLN A 218 -24.77 -5.00 7.82
C GLN A 218 -25.57 -3.72 7.60
N GLY A 219 -26.51 -3.40 8.50
CA GLY A 219 -27.36 -2.21 8.36
C GLY A 219 -26.57 -0.91 8.45
N SER A 220 -25.63 -0.81 9.39
CA SER A 220 -24.76 0.36 9.53
C SER A 220 -23.82 0.56 8.33
N LEU A 221 -23.25 -0.52 7.77
CA LEU A 221 -22.45 -0.45 6.54
C LEU A 221 -23.26 -0.02 5.31
N ILE A 222 -24.52 -0.48 5.18
CA ILE A 222 -25.41 -0.04 4.09
C ILE A 222 -25.64 1.48 4.16
N VAL A 223 -25.90 2.02 5.36
CA VAL A 223 -26.08 3.47 5.53
C VAL A 223 -24.77 4.23 5.26
N ALA A 224 -23.66 3.78 5.83
CA ALA A 224 -22.34 4.39 5.62
C ALA A 224 -21.92 4.38 4.14
N SER A 225 -22.23 3.30 3.42
CA SER A 225 -21.96 3.20 1.98
C SER A 225 -22.70 4.27 1.17
N THR A 226 -23.95 4.56 1.52
CA THR A 226 -24.77 5.57 0.83
C THR A 226 -24.14 6.95 0.97
N PHE A 227 -23.66 7.29 2.16
CA PHE A 227 -22.92 8.52 2.41
C PHE A 227 -21.66 8.64 1.53
N GLN A 228 -20.85 7.59 1.45
CA GLN A 228 -19.63 7.61 0.65
C GLN A 228 -19.90 7.63 -0.87
N ILE A 229 -20.95 6.93 -1.34
CA ILE A 229 -21.43 6.97 -2.73
C ILE A 229 -21.82 8.40 -3.11
N VAL A 230 -22.60 9.08 -2.26
CA VAL A 230 -23.02 10.47 -2.48
C VAL A 230 -21.81 11.39 -2.55
N ILE A 231 -20.87 11.32 -1.60
CA ILE A 231 -19.66 12.16 -1.61
C ILE A 231 -18.80 11.93 -2.86
N GLY A 232 -18.63 10.67 -3.28
CA GLY A 232 -17.80 10.29 -4.41
C GLY A 232 -18.39 10.72 -5.76
N PHE A 233 -19.67 10.41 -6.01
CA PHE A 233 -20.30 10.68 -7.32
C PHE A 233 -20.87 12.09 -7.47
N SER A 234 -21.22 12.78 -6.38
CA SER A 234 -21.65 14.20 -6.45
C SER A 234 -20.52 15.17 -6.84
N GLY A 235 -19.25 14.72 -6.78
CA GLY A 235 -18.09 15.57 -7.00
C GLY A 235 -17.71 16.44 -5.79
N LEU A 236 -18.34 16.25 -4.63
CA LEU A 236 -17.89 16.90 -3.39
C LEU A 236 -16.43 16.54 -3.08
N TRP A 237 -16.06 15.25 -3.21
CA TRP A 237 -14.68 14.82 -2.99
C TRP A 237 -13.70 15.38 -4.03
N ARG A 238 -14.14 15.55 -5.28
CA ARG A 238 -13.36 16.24 -6.31
C ARG A 238 -13.00 17.67 -5.91
N ASN A 239 -13.91 18.41 -5.28
CA ASN A 239 -13.65 19.78 -4.86
C ASN A 239 -12.60 19.84 -3.74
N VAL A 240 -12.66 18.93 -2.78
CA VAL A 240 -11.65 18.82 -1.71
C VAL A 240 -10.29 18.45 -2.31
N THR A 241 -10.22 17.38 -3.09
CA THR A 241 -8.97 16.86 -3.66
C THR A 241 -8.35 17.79 -4.70
N ARG A 242 -9.12 18.70 -5.30
CA ARG A 242 -8.59 19.76 -6.17
C ARG A 242 -7.62 20.69 -5.45
N PHE A 243 -7.74 20.88 -4.14
CA PHE A 243 -6.81 21.70 -3.35
C PHE A 243 -5.64 20.92 -2.77
N LEU A 244 -5.63 19.60 -2.90
CA LEU A 244 -4.53 18.76 -2.46
C LEU A 244 -3.28 19.05 -3.30
N SER A 245 -2.25 19.61 -2.66
CA SER A 245 -0.95 19.86 -3.27
C SER A 245 -0.02 18.66 -3.08
N PRO A 246 1.08 18.54 -3.86
CA PRO A 246 2.13 17.55 -3.60
C PRO A 246 2.65 17.62 -2.16
N LEU A 247 2.82 18.82 -1.61
CA LEU A 247 3.29 19.02 -0.24
C LEU A 247 2.33 18.42 0.80
N ALA A 248 1.02 18.65 0.64
CA ALA A 248 0.00 18.10 1.53
C ALA A 248 -0.21 16.58 1.34
N ALA A 249 0.05 16.07 0.13
CA ALA A 249 0.00 14.63 -0.14
C ALA A 249 1.14 13.85 0.56
N VAL A 250 2.28 14.50 0.87
CA VAL A 250 3.44 13.83 1.50
C VAL A 250 3.08 13.22 2.85
N PRO A 251 2.54 13.95 3.86
CA PRO A 251 2.18 13.35 5.14
C PRO A 251 1.05 12.33 5.02
N LEU A 252 0.03 12.61 4.20
CA LEU A 252 -1.11 11.71 3.98
C LEU A 252 -0.66 10.33 3.44
N VAL A 253 0.10 10.32 2.35
CA VAL A 253 0.56 9.07 1.71
C VAL A 253 1.63 8.40 2.57
N SER A 254 2.55 9.17 3.16
CA SER A 254 3.61 8.62 4.02
C SER A 254 3.02 7.88 5.22
N LEU A 255 2.05 8.46 5.92
CA LEU A 255 1.42 7.82 7.07
C LEU A 255 0.34 6.80 6.71
N ALA A 256 -0.20 6.81 5.49
CA ALA A 256 -1.01 5.67 5.01
C ALA A 256 -0.18 4.39 4.91
N GLY A 257 1.13 4.50 4.66
CA GLY A 257 2.07 3.38 4.76
C GLY A 257 2.63 3.23 6.18
N PHE A 258 3.48 4.17 6.60
CA PHE A 258 4.21 4.08 7.87
C PHE A 258 3.32 4.04 9.11
N GLY A 259 2.10 4.59 9.07
CA GLY A 259 1.17 4.59 10.20
C GLY A 259 0.69 3.20 10.60
N LEU A 260 0.72 2.23 9.68
CA LEU A 260 0.34 0.84 9.95
C LEU A 260 1.49 0.00 10.58
N TYR A 261 2.49 0.65 11.18
CA TYR A 261 3.68 -0.03 11.73
C TYR A 261 3.34 -1.07 12.81
N GLU A 262 2.24 -0.87 13.56
CA GLU A 262 1.80 -1.78 14.61
C GLU A 262 1.48 -3.18 14.08
N LEU A 263 1.08 -3.29 12.81
CA LEU A 263 0.77 -4.55 12.16
C LEU A 263 2.01 -5.25 11.58
N GLY A 264 3.14 -4.55 11.50
CA GLY A 264 4.42 -5.07 10.99
C GLY A 264 5.21 -5.81 12.06
N PHE A 265 6.26 -5.19 12.58
CA PHE A 265 7.22 -5.86 13.46
C PHE A 265 6.62 -6.39 14.78
N PRO A 266 5.65 -5.72 15.44
CA PRO A 266 4.97 -6.31 16.59
C PRO A 266 4.24 -7.62 16.25
N GLY A 267 3.71 -7.76 15.03
CA GLY A 267 3.14 -9.01 14.53
C GLY A 267 4.19 -10.10 14.30
N VAL A 268 5.38 -9.72 13.82
CA VAL A 268 6.55 -10.63 13.72
C VAL A 268 6.99 -11.12 15.10
N ALA A 269 7.01 -10.22 16.09
CA ALA A 269 7.45 -10.53 17.45
C ALA A 269 6.55 -11.55 18.17
N LYS A 270 5.30 -11.75 17.73
CA LYS A 270 4.41 -12.82 18.25
C LYS A 270 4.97 -14.23 18.01
N CYS A 271 5.81 -14.40 16.98
CA CYS A 271 6.57 -15.63 16.74
C CYS A 271 7.86 -15.30 15.97
N VAL A 272 8.89 -14.91 16.71
CA VAL A 272 10.17 -14.48 16.12
C VAL A 272 10.81 -15.59 15.30
N GLU A 273 10.66 -16.85 15.72
CA GLU A 273 11.25 -18.02 15.06
C GLU A 273 10.74 -18.23 13.63
N ILE A 274 9.54 -17.76 13.31
CA ILE A 274 8.94 -17.89 11.97
C ILE A 274 8.95 -16.55 11.24
N GLY A 275 8.58 -15.47 11.93
CA GLY A 275 8.46 -14.16 11.30
C GLY A 275 9.82 -13.55 10.93
N LEU A 276 10.87 -13.75 11.72
CA LEU A 276 12.19 -13.18 11.44
C LEU A 276 12.86 -13.85 10.22
N PRO A 277 12.86 -15.19 10.07
CA PRO A 277 13.26 -15.82 8.81
C PRO A 277 12.47 -15.36 7.60
N GLN A 278 11.16 -15.14 7.71
CA GLN A 278 10.35 -14.59 6.63
C GLN A 278 10.83 -13.21 6.20
N LEU A 279 11.05 -12.31 7.15
CA LEU A 279 11.52 -10.95 6.87
C LEU A 279 12.90 -10.98 6.19
N ILE A 280 13.84 -11.76 6.73
CA ILE A 280 15.19 -11.90 6.20
C ILE A 280 15.17 -12.49 4.78
N LEU A 281 14.46 -13.59 4.57
CA LEU A 281 14.39 -14.24 3.26
C LEU A 281 13.70 -13.34 2.23
N LEU A 282 12.65 -12.62 2.60
CA LEU A 282 12.00 -11.65 1.71
C LEU A 282 12.99 -10.56 1.27
N VAL A 283 13.78 -10.01 2.19
CA VAL A 283 14.81 -9.00 1.87
C VAL A 283 15.92 -9.59 0.99
N ILE A 284 16.37 -10.81 1.28
CA ILE A 284 17.40 -11.50 0.49
C ILE A 284 16.91 -11.74 -0.94
N PHE A 285 15.71 -12.32 -1.12
CA PHE A 285 15.16 -12.60 -2.45
C PHE A 285 14.83 -11.33 -3.23
N SER A 286 14.35 -10.28 -2.56
CA SER A 286 13.93 -9.06 -3.26
C SER A 286 15.05 -8.06 -3.52
N GLN A 287 16.04 -7.92 -2.64
CA GLN A 287 17.08 -6.89 -2.74
C GLN A 287 18.45 -7.47 -3.10
N TYR A 288 18.90 -8.54 -2.43
CA TYR A 288 20.28 -9.01 -2.57
C TYR A 288 20.49 -9.96 -3.76
N ILE A 289 19.62 -10.95 -3.94
CA ILE A 289 19.74 -11.95 -5.01
C ILE A 289 19.70 -11.34 -6.42
N PRO A 290 18.82 -10.37 -6.74
CA PRO A 290 18.81 -9.74 -8.06
C PRO A 290 20.12 -9.01 -8.40
N HIS A 291 20.89 -8.55 -7.41
CA HIS A 291 22.19 -7.94 -7.64
C HIS A 291 23.31 -8.98 -7.82
N LEU A 292 23.19 -10.16 -7.20
CA LEU A 292 24.16 -11.25 -7.29
C LEU A 292 24.01 -12.05 -8.59
N VAL A 293 22.76 -12.31 -9.00
CA VAL A 293 22.46 -13.02 -10.24
C VAL A 293 22.41 -11.99 -11.38
N ARG A 294 23.52 -11.84 -12.13
CA ARG A 294 23.63 -11.01 -13.34
C ARG A 294 22.80 -11.54 -14.53
N GLY A 295 21.55 -11.91 -14.29
CA GLY A 295 20.61 -12.28 -15.34
C GLY A 295 19.72 -11.09 -15.70
N GLU A 296 19.47 -10.88 -17.00
CA GLU A 296 18.52 -9.87 -17.50
C GLU A 296 17.06 -10.14 -17.08
N ARG A 297 16.79 -11.26 -16.41
CA ARG A 297 15.46 -11.69 -16.00
C ARG A 297 15.26 -11.41 -14.52
N HIS A 298 14.56 -10.31 -14.24
CA HIS A 298 14.00 -9.92 -12.94
C HIS A 298 12.96 -10.94 -12.43
N VAL A 299 13.36 -12.19 -12.16
CA VAL A 299 12.46 -13.25 -11.68
C VAL A 299 12.41 -13.27 -10.15
N PHE A 300 13.57 -13.17 -9.51
CA PHE A 300 13.66 -13.32 -8.04
C PHE A 300 13.05 -12.14 -7.28
N ASP A 301 13.19 -10.91 -7.79
CA ASP A 301 12.54 -9.71 -7.24
C ASP A 301 11.02 -9.73 -7.42
N ARG A 302 10.54 -10.11 -8.61
CA ARG A 302 9.10 -10.18 -8.92
C ARG A 302 8.36 -11.23 -8.09
N PHE A 303 8.98 -12.37 -7.84
CA PHE A 303 8.36 -13.52 -7.16
C PHE A 303 8.88 -13.74 -5.73
N ALA A 304 9.60 -12.77 -5.16
CA ALA A 304 10.20 -12.88 -3.82
C ALA A 304 9.20 -13.29 -2.73
N VAL A 305 7.96 -12.81 -2.83
CA VAL A 305 6.89 -13.12 -1.87
C VAL A 305 6.48 -14.59 -1.96
N ILE A 306 6.25 -15.12 -3.16
CA ILE A 306 5.89 -16.55 -3.33
C ILE A 306 7.02 -17.43 -2.79
N PHE A 307 8.28 -17.15 -3.16
CA PHE A 307 9.42 -17.96 -2.71
C PHE A 307 9.60 -17.91 -1.19
N SER A 308 9.64 -16.71 -0.60
CA SER A 308 9.82 -16.55 0.85
C SER A 308 8.68 -17.21 1.64
N VAL A 309 7.41 -16.92 1.30
CA VAL A 309 6.25 -17.48 1.98
C VAL A 309 6.25 -19.00 1.88
N THR A 310 6.53 -19.58 0.70
CA THR A 310 6.55 -21.04 0.52
C THR A 310 7.63 -21.70 1.37
N ILE A 311 8.86 -21.17 1.34
CA ILE A 311 9.99 -21.72 2.10
C ILE A 311 9.71 -21.65 3.61
N VAL A 312 9.28 -20.49 4.10
CA VAL A 312 9.06 -20.30 5.54
C VAL A 312 7.82 -21.03 6.03
N TRP A 313 6.79 -21.18 5.19
CA TRP A 313 5.61 -21.95 5.55
C TRP A 313 5.93 -23.45 5.68
N ILE A 314 6.75 -24.01 4.78
CA ILE A 314 7.27 -25.38 4.90
C ILE A 314 8.12 -25.50 6.18
N TYR A 315 9.01 -24.55 6.44
CA TYR A 315 9.82 -24.51 7.66
C TYR A 315 8.94 -24.47 8.93
N ALA A 316 7.93 -23.62 8.98
CA ALA A 316 6.97 -23.54 10.08
C ALA A 316 6.20 -24.84 10.29
N HIS A 317 5.85 -25.53 9.20
CA HIS A 317 5.20 -26.83 9.28
C HIS A 317 6.13 -27.89 9.88
N LEU A 318 7.39 -27.95 9.45
CA LEU A 318 8.40 -28.85 10.02
C LEU A 318 8.63 -28.61 11.52
N LEU A 319 8.68 -27.34 11.96
CA LEU A 319 8.77 -27.02 13.39
C LEU A 319 7.51 -27.44 14.17
N THR A 320 6.34 -27.33 13.55
CA THR A 320 5.06 -27.75 14.16
C THR A 320 5.03 -29.26 14.37
N VAL A 321 5.41 -30.05 13.36
CA VAL A 321 5.44 -31.52 13.39
C VAL A 321 6.57 -32.03 14.29
N GLY A 322 7.76 -31.40 14.21
CA GLY A 322 8.91 -31.69 15.06
C GLY A 322 8.70 -31.42 16.55
N GLY A 323 7.53 -30.89 16.94
CA GLY A 323 7.12 -30.75 18.33
C GLY A 323 7.72 -29.53 19.05
N ALA A 324 8.37 -28.61 18.34
CA ALA A 324 9.04 -27.44 18.90
C ALA A 324 8.10 -26.57 19.78
N TYR A 325 6.80 -26.59 19.47
CA TYR A 325 5.79 -25.78 20.15
C TYR A 325 4.89 -26.57 21.14
N LYS A 326 5.10 -27.87 21.36
CA LYS A 326 4.19 -28.69 22.19
C LYS A 326 4.13 -28.23 23.65
N ASN A 327 5.27 -27.81 24.21
CA ASN A 327 5.42 -27.39 25.61
C ASN A 327 5.51 -25.87 25.79
N ARG A 328 5.02 -25.08 24.81
CA ARG A 328 5.04 -23.61 24.85
C ARG A 328 3.70 -23.03 25.32
N PRO A 329 3.64 -21.77 25.80
CA PRO A 329 2.39 -21.12 26.16
C PRO A 329 1.36 -21.12 25.03
N LEU A 330 0.06 -21.15 25.37
CA LEU A 330 -1.02 -21.20 24.38
C LEU A 330 -0.95 -20.06 23.36
N ALA A 331 -0.56 -18.85 23.78
CA ALA A 331 -0.41 -17.70 22.88
C ALA A 331 0.64 -17.95 21.78
N THR A 332 1.78 -18.54 22.14
CA THR A 332 2.83 -18.97 21.20
C THR A 332 2.32 -20.11 20.32
N GLN A 333 1.59 -21.07 20.88
CA GLN A 333 1.01 -22.16 20.10
C GLN A 333 0.02 -21.66 19.04
N MET A 334 -0.82 -20.68 19.38
CA MET A 334 -1.79 -20.09 18.45
C MET A 334 -1.13 -19.27 17.34
N SER A 335 -0.01 -18.61 17.64
CA SER A 335 0.67 -17.71 16.70
C SER A 335 1.68 -18.44 15.80
N CYS A 336 2.37 -19.44 16.34
CA CYS A 336 3.48 -20.13 15.66
C CYS A 336 3.07 -21.42 14.96
N ARG A 337 2.04 -22.12 15.44
CA ARG A 337 1.70 -23.44 14.88
C ARG A 337 0.84 -23.33 13.63
N THR A 338 1.14 -24.17 12.65
CA THR A 338 0.38 -24.24 11.39
C THR A 338 -0.95 -25.00 11.50
N ASP A 339 -1.16 -25.81 12.54
CA ASP A 339 -2.34 -26.65 12.73
C ASP A 339 -3.43 -26.03 13.63
N ARG A 340 -3.18 -24.87 14.24
CA ARG A 340 -4.07 -24.25 15.23
C ARG A 340 -5.05 -23.21 14.68
N ALA A 341 -5.04 -22.94 13.37
CA ALA A 341 -5.97 -21.99 12.77
C ALA A 341 -7.44 -22.40 12.93
N GLY A 342 -7.73 -23.71 13.02
CA GLY A 342 -9.09 -24.26 13.13
C GLY A 342 -9.96 -24.05 11.87
N LEU A 343 -9.36 -23.56 10.78
CA LEU A 343 -10.07 -23.18 9.55
C LEU A 343 -10.30 -24.36 8.60
N ILE A 344 -9.32 -25.27 8.50
CA ILE A 344 -9.36 -26.38 7.53
C ILE A 344 -10.48 -27.36 7.88
N SER A 345 -10.69 -27.68 9.15
CA SER A 345 -11.80 -28.55 9.58
C SER A 345 -13.16 -27.85 9.41
N SER A 346 -13.24 -26.58 9.79
CA SER A 346 -14.51 -25.82 9.89
C SER A 346 -15.02 -25.26 8.56
N ALA A 347 -14.15 -25.07 7.55
CA ALA A 347 -14.56 -24.50 6.27
C ALA A 347 -15.37 -25.53 5.44
N PRO A 348 -16.50 -25.13 4.82
CA PRO A 348 -17.19 -25.99 3.85
C PRO A 348 -16.36 -26.20 2.58
N TRP A 349 -16.59 -27.29 1.85
CA TRP A 349 -15.93 -27.56 0.56
C TRP A 349 -16.31 -26.56 -0.51
N ILE A 350 -17.61 -26.34 -0.68
CA ILE A 350 -18.18 -25.38 -1.63
C ILE A 350 -19.19 -24.54 -0.87
N ARG A 351 -19.02 -23.22 -0.88
CA ARG A 351 -19.98 -22.25 -0.35
C ARG A 351 -19.94 -21.01 -1.22
N VAL A 352 -21.06 -20.63 -1.80
CA VAL A 352 -21.19 -19.34 -2.49
C VAL A 352 -21.75 -18.33 -1.48
N PRO A 353 -21.01 -17.27 -1.11
CA PRO A 353 -21.57 -16.20 -0.30
C PRO A 353 -22.77 -15.58 -1.03
N TYR A 354 -23.84 -15.31 -0.30
CA TYR A 354 -25.07 -14.74 -0.85
C TYR A 354 -25.52 -13.51 -0.04
N PRO A 355 -26.28 -12.59 -0.67
CA PRO A 355 -26.84 -11.42 0.01
C PRO A 355 -27.65 -11.78 1.27
N PHE A 356 -27.49 -11.00 2.33
CA PHE A 356 -28.21 -11.10 3.59
C PHE A 356 -28.10 -12.47 4.29
N GLN A 357 -26.96 -13.15 4.12
CA GLN A 357 -26.71 -14.49 4.69
C GLN A 357 -26.80 -14.58 6.22
N TRP A 358 -26.68 -13.45 6.93
CA TRP A 358 -26.82 -13.40 8.39
C TRP A 358 -28.25 -13.03 8.83
N GLY A 359 -29.16 -12.81 7.87
CA GLY A 359 -30.54 -12.34 8.08
C GLY A 359 -30.74 -10.89 7.65
N ALA A 360 -31.97 -10.38 7.83
CA ALA A 360 -32.34 -9.02 7.46
C ALA A 360 -31.46 -7.98 8.22
N PRO A 361 -30.94 -6.93 7.53
CA PRO A 361 -30.14 -5.90 8.18
C PRO A 361 -30.92 -5.19 9.28
N ALA A 362 -30.27 -4.96 10.41
CA ALA A 362 -30.82 -4.17 11.51
C ALA A 362 -30.23 -2.76 11.43
N PHE A 363 -31.09 -1.74 11.42
CA PHE A 363 -30.67 -0.35 11.34
C PHE A 363 -30.73 0.30 12.71
N ASP A 364 -29.60 0.81 13.16
CA ASP A 364 -29.46 1.62 14.35
C ASP A 364 -28.79 2.93 13.97
N ALA A 365 -29.40 4.05 14.35
CA ALA A 365 -28.88 5.36 13.98
C ALA A 365 -27.48 5.61 14.56
N GLY A 366 -27.23 5.17 15.80
CA GLY A 366 -25.94 5.36 16.45
C GLY A 366 -24.83 4.56 15.78
N GLU A 367 -25.08 3.28 15.53
CA GLU A 367 -24.14 2.40 14.80
C GLU A 367 -23.90 2.92 13.37
N ALA A 368 -24.92 3.44 12.70
CA ALA A 368 -24.82 4.01 11.36
C ALA A 368 -23.95 5.27 11.31
N PHE A 369 -24.12 6.21 12.24
CA PHE A 369 -23.27 7.42 12.30
C PHE A 369 -21.81 7.09 12.61
N ALA A 370 -21.57 6.13 13.51
CA ALA A 370 -20.22 5.65 13.81
C ALA A 370 -19.55 5.04 12.55
N MET A 371 -20.27 4.22 11.79
CA MET A 371 -19.78 3.65 10.53
C MET A 371 -19.61 4.69 9.42
N MET A 372 -20.45 5.72 9.38
CA MET A 372 -20.25 6.86 8.47
C MET A 372 -18.93 7.57 8.75
N ALA A 373 -18.59 7.83 10.02
CA ALA A 373 -17.31 8.43 10.40
C ALA A 373 -16.13 7.54 9.97
N ALA A 374 -16.20 6.23 10.23
CA ALA A 374 -15.19 5.27 9.78
C ALA A 374 -15.04 5.26 8.24
N SER A 375 -16.15 5.34 7.51
CA SER A 375 -16.14 5.41 6.05
C SER A 375 -15.49 6.69 5.52
N PHE A 376 -15.69 7.82 6.20
CA PHE A 376 -15.02 9.07 5.86
C PHE A 376 -13.51 8.98 6.05
N VAL A 377 -13.05 8.39 7.15
CA VAL A 377 -11.62 8.16 7.42
C VAL A 377 -11.03 7.23 6.36
N ALA A 378 -11.70 6.12 6.05
CA ALA A 378 -11.27 5.16 5.03
C ALA A 378 -11.20 5.77 3.62
N LEU A 379 -12.07 6.74 3.32
CA LEU A 379 -12.04 7.54 2.09
C LEU A 379 -10.80 8.44 2.02
N VAL A 380 -10.40 9.08 3.12
CA VAL A 380 -9.18 9.92 3.19
C VAL A 380 -7.94 9.06 3.02
N GLU A 381 -7.87 7.93 3.73
CA GLU A 381 -6.78 6.98 3.63
C GLU A 381 -6.67 6.39 2.20
N SER A 382 -7.78 5.96 1.61
CA SER A 382 -7.82 5.45 0.23
C SER A 382 -7.38 6.48 -0.80
N THR A 383 -7.62 7.77 -0.55
CA THR A 383 -7.11 8.86 -1.41
C THR A 383 -5.58 8.83 -1.46
N GLY A 384 -4.92 8.68 -0.30
CA GLY A 384 -3.47 8.50 -0.22
C GLY A 384 -3.01 7.22 -0.93
N SER A 385 -3.70 6.10 -0.71
CA SER A 385 -3.34 4.82 -1.33
C SER A 385 -3.52 4.84 -2.85
N PHE A 386 -4.56 5.49 -3.41
CA PHE A 386 -4.69 5.66 -4.86
C PHE A 386 -3.53 6.47 -5.46
N ILE A 387 -3.10 7.53 -4.76
CA ILE A 387 -1.94 8.33 -5.16
C ILE A 387 -0.67 7.46 -5.16
N ALA A 388 -0.44 6.64 -4.12
CA ALA A 388 0.69 5.71 -4.06
C ALA A 388 0.65 4.67 -5.20
N VAL A 389 -0.52 4.05 -5.42
CA VAL A 389 -0.71 3.06 -6.49
C VAL A 389 -0.42 3.67 -7.86
N SER A 390 -0.88 4.90 -8.14
CA SER A 390 -0.58 5.57 -9.42
C SER A 390 0.91 5.78 -9.62
N ARG A 391 1.62 6.13 -8.54
CA ARG A 391 3.06 6.37 -8.57
C ARG A 391 3.82 5.08 -8.89
N TYR A 392 3.49 3.98 -8.23
CA TYR A 392 4.13 2.68 -8.46
C TYR A 392 3.71 1.98 -9.74
N ALA A 393 2.50 2.26 -10.24
CA ALA A 393 2.06 1.78 -11.53
C ALA A 393 2.63 2.59 -12.71
N SER A 394 3.47 3.60 -12.45
CA SER A 394 3.97 4.57 -13.42
C SER A 394 2.86 5.23 -14.24
N ALA A 395 1.72 5.51 -13.60
CA ALA A 395 0.70 6.39 -14.14
C ALA A 395 1.12 7.85 -13.96
N THR A 396 0.49 8.75 -14.72
CA THR A 396 0.52 10.18 -14.42
C THR A 396 -0.23 10.48 -13.12
N PRO A 397 0.00 11.63 -12.45
CA PRO A 397 -0.81 12.04 -11.30
C PRO A 397 -2.32 11.96 -11.59
N LEU A 398 -3.11 11.49 -10.62
CA LEU A 398 -4.55 11.31 -10.82
C LEU A 398 -5.26 12.67 -10.93
N PRO A 399 -6.13 12.85 -11.94
CA PRO A 399 -7.07 13.95 -11.93
C PRO A 399 -8.05 13.84 -10.74
N PRO A 400 -8.43 14.95 -10.08
CA PRO A 400 -9.40 14.95 -8.98
C PRO A 400 -10.75 14.29 -9.32
N SER A 401 -11.19 14.35 -10.58
CA SER A 401 -12.42 13.69 -11.03
C SER A 401 -12.32 12.17 -11.02
N VAL A 402 -11.15 11.61 -11.40
CA VAL A 402 -10.89 10.17 -11.35
C VAL A 402 -10.81 9.69 -9.91
N LEU A 403 -10.22 10.50 -9.03
CA LEU A 403 -10.14 10.19 -7.61
C LEU A 403 -11.53 10.16 -6.95
N SER A 404 -12.37 11.15 -7.23
CA SER A 404 -13.78 11.20 -6.77
C SER A 404 -14.59 10.00 -7.29
N ARG A 405 -14.42 9.64 -8.56
CA ARG A 405 -15.02 8.42 -9.15
C ARG A 405 -14.55 7.16 -8.43
N GLY A 406 -13.26 7.08 -8.13
CA GLY A 406 -12.65 5.99 -7.37
C GLY A 406 -13.26 5.81 -5.98
N VAL A 407 -13.48 6.93 -5.28
CA VAL A 407 -14.13 6.96 -3.96
C VAL A 407 -15.61 6.58 -4.04
N GLY A 408 -16.33 7.00 -5.10
CA GLY A 408 -17.72 6.59 -5.32
C GLY A 408 -17.86 5.08 -5.49
N TRP A 409 -16.98 4.46 -6.28
CA TRP A 409 -16.94 3.00 -6.45
C TRP A 409 -16.46 2.25 -5.20
N GLN A 410 -15.59 2.85 -4.39
CA GLN A 410 -15.29 2.33 -3.05
C GLN A 410 -16.54 2.34 -2.16
N GLY A 411 -17.36 3.39 -2.22
CA GLY A 411 -18.68 3.44 -1.57
C GLY A 411 -19.59 2.29 -1.99
N VAL A 412 -19.70 2.03 -3.31
CA VAL A 412 -20.42 0.86 -3.84
C VAL A 412 -19.83 -0.45 -3.31
N GLY A 413 -18.51 -0.53 -3.14
CA GLY A 413 -17.87 -1.70 -2.54
C GLY A 413 -18.22 -1.91 -1.07
N ILE A 414 -18.39 -0.83 -0.30
CA ILE A 414 -18.89 -0.89 1.08
C ILE A 414 -20.37 -1.32 1.12
N LEU A 415 -21.16 -0.92 0.11
CA LEU A 415 -22.54 -1.40 -0.04
C LEU A 415 -22.56 -2.91 -0.25
N PHE A 416 -21.69 -3.46 -1.12
CA PHE A 416 -21.56 -4.91 -1.26
C PHE A 416 -21.12 -5.58 0.05
N SER A 417 -20.23 -4.95 0.80
CA SER A 417 -19.81 -5.42 2.13
C SER A 417 -20.97 -5.49 3.13
N GLY A 418 -21.86 -4.50 3.12
CA GLY A 418 -23.09 -4.50 3.91
C GLY A 418 -24.14 -5.52 3.44
N ILE A 419 -24.35 -5.65 2.13
CA ILE A 419 -25.34 -6.58 1.54
C ILE A 419 -24.93 -8.03 1.78
N PHE A 420 -23.68 -8.40 1.52
CA PHE A 420 -23.21 -9.78 1.74
C PHE A 420 -22.85 -10.03 3.21
N GLY A 421 -22.68 -8.99 4.03
CA GLY A 421 -22.34 -9.13 5.44
C GLY A 421 -20.92 -9.63 5.67
N THR A 422 -19.95 -8.85 5.21
CA THR A 422 -18.52 -9.12 5.41
C THR A 422 -18.05 -8.89 6.85
N GLY A 423 -18.89 -8.27 7.70
CA GLY A 423 -18.59 -7.89 9.08
C GLY A 423 -17.60 -6.73 9.21
N ASN A 424 -17.13 -6.17 8.09
CA ASN A 424 -16.19 -5.06 8.08
C ASN A 424 -16.27 -4.26 6.76
N GLY A 425 -15.95 -2.96 6.81
CA GLY A 425 -15.92 -2.11 5.63
C GLY A 425 -14.72 -2.38 4.71
N SER A 426 -14.81 -1.87 3.47
CA SER A 426 -13.78 -2.04 2.44
C SER A 426 -13.02 -0.75 2.12
N SER A 427 -11.73 -0.88 1.87
CA SER A 427 -10.81 0.21 1.50
C SER A 427 -9.73 -0.30 0.54
N VAL A 428 -8.92 0.61 -0.01
CA VAL A 428 -7.75 0.25 -0.81
C VAL A 428 -6.72 -0.47 0.05
N SER A 429 -6.26 -1.62 -0.41
CA SER A 429 -5.25 -2.44 0.27
C SER A 429 -3.86 -1.80 0.16
N VAL A 430 -3.32 -1.32 1.29
CA VAL A 430 -2.00 -0.68 1.38
C VAL A 430 -0.89 -1.70 1.12
N GLU A 431 -1.04 -2.91 1.62
CA GLU A 431 -0.09 -4.02 1.42
C GLU A 431 0.05 -4.38 -0.07
N ASN A 432 -1.04 -4.38 -0.83
CA ASN A 432 -0.99 -4.60 -2.27
C ASN A 432 -0.40 -3.42 -3.04
N ALA A 433 -0.60 -2.18 -2.58
CA ALA A 433 0.07 -1.01 -3.14
C ALA A 433 1.60 -1.10 -2.96
N GLY A 434 2.06 -1.57 -1.79
CA GLY A 434 3.47 -1.86 -1.53
C GLY A 434 4.02 -3.02 -2.37
N LEU A 435 3.20 -4.03 -2.66
CA LEU A 435 3.58 -5.13 -3.55
C LEU A 435 3.89 -4.66 -4.97
N LEU A 436 3.17 -3.67 -5.50
CA LEU A 436 3.46 -3.06 -6.80
C LEU A 436 4.87 -2.44 -6.82
N ALA A 437 5.28 -1.81 -5.71
CA ALA A 437 6.61 -1.22 -5.56
C ALA A 437 7.71 -2.28 -5.55
N LEU A 438 7.49 -3.37 -4.79
CA LEU A 438 8.45 -4.48 -4.68
C LEU A 438 8.65 -5.17 -6.03
N THR A 439 7.55 -5.54 -6.69
CA THR A 439 7.57 -6.31 -7.94
C THR A 439 7.87 -5.47 -9.17
N ARG A 440 7.67 -4.15 -9.09
CA ARG A 440 7.73 -3.21 -10.22
C ARG A 440 6.79 -3.59 -11.36
N VAL A 441 5.65 -4.20 -11.03
CA VAL A 441 4.59 -4.59 -11.98
C VAL A 441 3.32 -3.79 -11.67
N GLY A 442 3.05 -2.78 -12.49
CA GLY A 442 1.86 -1.91 -12.40
C GLY A 442 0.67 -2.36 -13.25
N SER A 443 0.67 -3.58 -13.78
CA SER A 443 -0.33 -4.01 -14.77
C SER A 443 -1.71 -4.24 -14.16
N ARG A 444 -2.74 -3.63 -14.76
CA ARG A 444 -4.15 -3.81 -14.33
C ARG A 444 -4.62 -5.26 -14.46
N ARG A 445 -4.19 -5.96 -15.51
CA ARG A 445 -4.60 -7.34 -15.79
C ARG A 445 -4.22 -8.28 -14.64
N VAL A 446 -3.04 -8.09 -14.06
CA VAL A 446 -2.53 -8.90 -12.94
C VAL A 446 -3.47 -8.80 -11.73
N VAL A 447 -3.87 -7.59 -11.38
CA VAL A 447 -4.81 -7.33 -10.26
C VAL A 447 -6.21 -7.89 -10.56
N GLN A 448 -6.66 -7.85 -11.82
CA GLN A 448 -7.93 -8.48 -12.23
C GLN A 448 -7.90 -10.01 -12.12
N ILE A 449 -6.77 -10.63 -12.49
CA ILE A 449 -6.57 -12.08 -12.28
C ILE A 449 -6.56 -12.41 -10.78
N SER A 450 -5.93 -11.56 -9.96
CA SER A 450 -5.96 -11.68 -8.51
C SER A 450 -7.38 -11.69 -7.94
N ALA A 451 -8.23 -10.79 -8.40
CA ALA A 451 -9.63 -10.76 -8.01
C ALA A 451 -10.39 -12.03 -8.44
N GLY A 452 -10.05 -12.61 -9.58
CA GLY A 452 -10.52 -13.94 -10.00
C GLY A 452 -10.14 -15.04 -9.00
N PHE A 453 -8.89 -15.04 -8.52
CA PHE A 453 -8.45 -15.96 -7.47
C PHE A 453 -9.20 -15.74 -6.14
N MET A 454 -9.44 -14.49 -5.74
CA MET A 454 -10.23 -14.19 -4.53
C MET A 454 -11.63 -14.79 -4.61
N ILE A 455 -12.34 -14.58 -5.73
CA ILE A 455 -13.67 -15.16 -5.95
C ILE A 455 -13.59 -16.69 -5.97
N PHE A 456 -12.64 -17.27 -6.71
CA PHE A 456 -12.49 -18.71 -6.82
C PHE A 456 -12.23 -19.40 -5.47
N PHE A 457 -11.25 -18.93 -4.70
CA PHE A 457 -10.89 -19.52 -3.41
C PHE A 457 -11.89 -19.19 -2.30
N SER A 458 -12.68 -18.12 -2.45
CA SER A 458 -13.80 -17.88 -1.53
C SER A 458 -14.94 -18.89 -1.68
N ILE A 459 -15.17 -19.39 -2.91
CA ILE A 459 -16.18 -20.41 -3.19
C ILE A 459 -15.67 -21.80 -2.78
N LEU A 460 -14.42 -22.10 -3.10
CA LEU A 460 -13.75 -23.36 -2.76
C LEU A 460 -13.11 -23.30 -1.37
N GLY A 461 -13.97 -23.34 -0.36
CA GLY A 461 -13.65 -23.00 1.01
C GLY A 461 -12.49 -23.76 1.65
N LYS A 462 -12.33 -25.06 1.37
CA LYS A 462 -11.19 -25.85 1.90
C LYS A 462 -9.85 -25.40 1.30
N PHE A 463 -9.81 -25.10 0.00
CA PHE A 463 -8.61 -24.58 -0.65
C PHE A 463 -8.26 -23.19 -0.13
N GLY A 464 -9.26 -22.31 0.01
CA GLY A 464 -9.08 -21.01 0.66
C GLY A 464 -8.59 -21.16 2.11
N ALA A 465 -9.13 -22.12 2.87
CA ALA A 465 -8.74 -22.38 4.26
C ALA A 465 -7.29 -22.87 4.42
N VAL A 466 -6.75 -23.60 3.43
CA VAL A 466 -5.34 -24.00 3.42
C VAL A 466 -4.44 -22.78 3.35
N PHE A 467 -4.69 -21.84 2.44
CA PHE A 467 -3.90 -20.60 2.39
C PHE A 467 -4.20 -19.68 3.58
N ALA A 468 -5.44 -19.64 4.08
CA ALA A 468 -5.81 -18.91 5.29
C ALA A 468 -5.17 -19.45 6.58
N SER A 469 -4.58 -20.66 6.53
CA SER A 469 -3.84 -21.25 7.65
C SER A 469 -2.39 -20.76 7.75
N ILE A 470 -1.92 -19.93 6.80
CA ILE A 470 -0.59 -19.31 6.88
C ILE A 470 -0.47 -18.54 8.21
N PRO A 471 0.55 -18.83 9.04
CA PRO A 471 0.74 -18.14 10.31
C PRO A 471 0.80 -16.62 10.16
N ALA A 472 0.07 -15.90 11.01
CA ALA A 472 0.04 -14.43 11.03
C ALA A 472 1.44 -13.77 11.08
N PRO A 473 2.46 -14.31 11.77
CA PRO A 473 3.81 -13.73 11.78
C PRO A 473 4.48 -13.69 10.39
N ILE A 474 4.16 -14.64 9.49
CA ILE A 474 4.66 -14.62 8.09
C ILE A 474 4.07 -13.42 7.35
N VAL A 475 2.76 -13.21 7.50
CA VAL A 475 2.04 -12.08 6.89
C VAL A 475 2.54 -10.74 7.45
N ALA A 476 2.74 -10.65 8.77
CA ALA A 476 3.27 -9.47 9.43
C ALA A 476 4.68 -9.09 8.94
N ALA A 477 5.53 -10.09 8.64
CA ALA A 477 6.84 -9.85 8.05
C ALA A 477 6.76 -9.25 6.63
N LEU A 478 5.74 -9.62 5.84
CA LEU A 478 5.48 -8.98 4.54
C LEU A 478 5.09 -7.49 4.71
N TYR A 479 4.26 -7.18 5.71
CA TYR A 479 3.81 -5.82 6.00
C TYR A 479 4.96 -4.88 6.36
N CYS A 480 5.99 -5.36 7.08
CA CYS A 480 7.20 -4.57 7.36
C CYS A 480 7.82 -3.96 6.10
N LEU A 481 7.78 -4.69 4.98
CA LEU A 481 8.33 -4.21 3.71
C LEU A 481 7.30 -3.42 2.90
N PHE A 482 6.06 -3.89 2.78
CA PHE A 482 5.05 -3.25 1.94
C PHE A 482 4.61 -1.89 2.46
N PHE A 483 4.41 -1.75 3.76
CA PHE A 483 4.03 -0.47 4.36
C PHE A 483 5.18 0.54 4.28
N ALA A 484 6.43 0.08 4.41
CA ALA A 484 7.60 0.92 4.19
C ALA A 484 7.70 1.41 2.74
N TYR A 485 7.40 0.56 1.75
CA TYR A 485 7.28 1.01 0.37
C TYR A 485 6.20 2.09 0.24
N VAL A 486 4.95 1.85 0.66
CA VAL A 486 3.90 2.89 0.53
C VAL A 486 4.30 4.18 1.24
N GLY A 487 4.90 4.10 2.43
CA GLY A 487 5.42 5.27 3.13
C GLY A 487 6.47 6.04 2.31
N SER A 488 7.39 5.33 1.66
CA SER A 488 8.38 5.92 0.76
C SER A 488 7.76 6.57 -0.49
N ALA A 489 6.61 6.06 -0.96
CA ALA A 489 5.86 6.68 -2.07
C ALA A 489 5.44 8.11 -1.71
N GLY A 490 5.00 8.31 -0.46
CA GLY A 490 4.64 9.62 0.08
C GLY A 490 5.83 10.56 0.10
N LEU A 491 6.96 10.12 0.64
CA LEU A 491 8.21 10.89 0.66
C LEU A 491 8.70 11.26 -0.75
N SER A 492 8.43 10.43 -1.76
CA SER A 492 8.82 10.72 -3.14
C SER A 492 8.18 11.99 -3.71
N PHE A 493 7.05 12.45 -3.16
CA PHE A 493 6.41 13.70 -3.60
C PHE A 493 7.16 14.96 -3.15
N LEU A 494 8.13 14.83 -2.23
CA LEU A 494 9.03 15.91 -1.87
C LEU A 494 9.87 16.40 -3.05
N GLN A 495 10.11 15.56 -4.06
CA GLN A 495 10.82 15.97 -5.28
C GLN A 495 10.11 17.13 -6.02
N PHE A 496 8.80 17.28 -5.84
CA PHE A 496 8.02 18.35 -6.47
C PHE A 496 8.08 19.66 -5.66
N CYS A 497 8.58 19.61 -4.42
CA CYS A 497 8.47 20.69 -3.45
C CYS A 497 9.83 21.35 -3.17
N ASN A 498 9.81 22.63 -2.79
CA ASN A 498 10.98 23.34 -2.31
C ASN A 498 11.19 23.08 -0.81
N LEU A 499 12.10 22.16 -0.48
CA LEU A 499 12.47 21.83 0.89
C LEU A 499 13.34 22.89 1.57
N ASN A 500 13.86 23.89 0.84
CA ASN A 500 14.62 24.96 1.48
C ASN A 500 13.72 25.94 2.25
N SER A 501 12.46 26.06 1.83
CA SER A 501 11.45 26.92 2.47
C SER A 501 11.09 26.45 3.89
N PHE A 502 11.20 27.35 4.87
CA PHE A 502 10.82 27.06 6.27
C PHE A 502 9.34 26.68 6.40
N ARG A 503 8.47 27.28 5.57
CA ARG A 503 7.05 26.94 5.51
C ARG A 503 6.84 25.47 5.14
N SER A 504 7.48 25.00 4.07
CA SER A 504 7.38 23.61 3.62
C SER A 504 7.89 22.63 4.67
N LYS A 505 9.03 22.94 5.29
CA LYS A 505 9.60 22.16 6.41
C LYS A 505 8.62 22.08 7.58
N PHE A 506 8.03 23.20 7.98
CA PHE A 506 7.08 23.25 9.07
C PHE A 506 5.83 22.40 8.77
N ILE A 507 5.20 22.58 7.60
CA ILE A 507 4.00 21.84 7.22
C ILE A 507 4.26 20.32 7.23
N VAL A 508 5.33 19.87 6.59
CA VAL A 508 5.66 18.43 6.51
C VAL A 508 6.04 17.90 7.89
N GLY A 509 6.96 18.56 8.59
CA GLY A 509 7.47 18.10 9.88
C GLY A 509 6.38 18.06 10.94
N PHE A 510 5.61 19.13 11.09
CA PHE A 510 4.52 19.21 12.06
C PHE A 510 3.41 18.19 11.77
N SER A 511 2.98 18.07 10.51
CA SER A 511 1.89 17.16 10.16
C SER A 511 2.28 15.69 10.31
N VAL A 512 3.51 15.31 9.96
CA VAL A 512 4.02 13.94 10.20
C VAL A 512 4.13 13.65 11.69
N PHE A 513 4.70 14.57 12.47
CA PHE A 513 4.86 14.38 13.91
C PHE A 513 3.51 14.26 14.63
N MET A 514 2.59 15.20 14.39
CA MET A 514 1.26 15.18 15.00
C MET A 514 0.40 14.02 14.49
N GLY A 515 0.58 13.62 13.22
CA GLY A 515 -0.07 12.46 12.63
C GLY A 515 0.36 11.13 13.25
N LEU A 516 1.50 11.06 13.92
CA LEU A 516 1.88 9.90 14.74
C LEU A 516 1.50 10.11 16.21
N SER A 517 1.76 11.30 16.75
CA SER A 517 1.59 11.58 18.18
C SER A 517 0.13 11.58 18.65
N ILE A 518 -0.81 12.13 17.86
CA ILE A 518 -2.23 12.17 18.26
C ILE A 518 -2.83 10.76 18.24
N PRO A 519 -2.73 9.96 17.16
CA PRO A 519 -3.23 8.59 17.18
C PRO A 519 -2.63 7.73 18.28
N GLN A 520 -1.32 7.86 18.53
CA GLN A 520 -0.66 7.15 19.63
C GLN A 520 -1.32 7.48 20.97
N TYR A 521 -1.57 8.77 21.26
CA TYR A 521 -2.28 9.17 22.49
C TYR A 521 -3.69 8.58 22.55
N PHE A 522 -4.47 8.63 21.46
CA PHE A 522 -5.82 8.07 21.43
C PHE A 522 -5.83 6.55 21.64
N ASN A 523 -4.86 5.85 21.06
CA ASN A 523 -4.73 4.39 21.17
C ASN A 523 -4.27 3.98 22.57
N GLU A 524 -3.24 4.61 23.13
CA GLU A 524 -2.77 4.36 24.50
C GLU A 524 -3.85 4.67 25.54
N TYR A 525 -4.55 5.80 25.38
CA TYR A 525 -5.64 6.17 26.28
C TYR A 525 -6.75 5.11 26.29
N ARG A 526 -7.11 4.58 25.12
CA ARG A 526 -8.09 3.48 24.98
C ARG A 526 -7.60 2.19 25.64
N LEU A 527 -6.31 1.86 25.49
CA LEU A 527 -5.71 0.67 26.09
C LEU A 527 -5.70 0.73 27.63
N VAL A 528 -5.43 1.90 28.21
CA VAL A 528 -5.36 2.08 29.67
C VAL A 528 -6.75 2.20 30.31
N ASN A 529 -7.65 2.98 29.72
CA ASN A 529 -8.94 3.32 30.33
C ASN A 529 -10.11 2.44 29.85
N GLY A 530 -9.91 1.66 28.77
CA GLY A 530 -10.97 0.86 28.15
C GLY A 530 -11.96 1.66 27.29
N TYR A 531 -11.79 2.98 27.19
CA TYR A 531 -12.59 3.88 26.36
C TYR A 531 -11.71 4.98 25.73
N GLY A 532 -12.14 5.58 24.62
CA GLY A 532 -11.38 6.63 23.94
C GLY A 532 -11.43 7.98 24.69
N PRO A 533 -10.48 8.91 24.44
CA PRO A 533 -10.41 10.19 25.15
C PRO A 533 -11.73 10.97 25.20
N VAL A 534 -12.53 10.91 24.13
CA VAL A 534 -13.90 11.44 24.15
C VAL A 534 -14.84 10.36 24.66
N HIS A 535 -15.36 10.57 25.86
CA HIS A 535 -16.30 9.66 26.52
C HIS A 535 -17.53 10.40 27.03
N THR A 536 -18.59 10.36 26.23
CA THR A 536 -19.92 10.87 26.56
C THR A 536 -20.93 9.73 26.61
N HIS A 537 -22.14 9.98 27.13
CA HIS A 537 -23.24 9.02 27.06
C HIS A 537 -23.67 8.68 25.61
N ALA A 538 -23.34 9.53 24.64
CA ALA A 538 -23.60 9.30 23.22
C ALA A 538 -22.44 8.53 22.56
N ARG A 539 -22.54 7.18 22.50
CA ARG A 539 -21.50 6.33 21.88
C ARG A 539 -21.17 6.72 20.44
N TRP A 540 -22.18 7.02 19.64
CA TRP A 540 -22.01 7.44 18.24
C TRP A 540 -21.15 8.71 18.12
N PHE A 541 -21.29 9.65 19.06
CA PHE A 541 -20.49 10.88 19.09
C PHE A 541 -19.05 10.58 19.48
N ASN A 542 -18.86 9.69 20.46
CA ASN A 542 -17.54 9.22 20.87
C ASN A 542 -16.80 8.60 19.67
N ASP A 543 -17.45 7.73 18.91
CA ASP A 543 -16.84 7.08 17.75
C ASP A 543 -16.54 8.09 16.62
N MET A 544 -17.45 9.05 16.40
CA MET A 544 -17.27 10.08 15.37
C MET A 544 -16.04 10.97 15.61
N ILE A 545 -15.60 11.10 16.85
CA ILE A 545 -14.37 11.85 17.19
C ILE A 545 -13.18 10.89 17.36
N ASN A 546 -13.33 9.83 18.16
CA ASN A 546 -12.22 8.95 18.48
C ASN A 546 -11.68 8.18 17.27
N VAL A 547 -12.53 7.80 16.29
CA VAL A 547 -12.08 7.01 15.13
C VAL A 547 -11.19 7.83 14.18
N PRO A 548 -11.56 9.06 13.74
CA PRO A 548 -10.66 9.87 12.92
C PRO A 548 -9.34 10.22 13.59
N PHE A 549 -9.35 10.55 14.89
CA PHE A 549 -8.12 10.90 15.61
C PHE A 549 -7.26 9.69 15.99
N SER A 550 -7.78 8.47 15.93
CA SER A 550 -7.01 7.23 15.99
C SER A 550 -6.35 6.85 14.65
N SER A 551 -6.57 7.60 13.56
CA SER A 551 -6.01 7.29 12.24
C SER A 551 -4.85 8.23 11.88
N GLU A 552 -3.65 7.65 11.75
CA GLU A 552 -2.42 8.36 11.36
C GLU A 552 -2.51 9.07 10.02
N PRO A 553 -2.92 8.42 8.91
CA PRO A 553 -3.06 9.10 7.62
C PRO A 553 -4.09 10.22 7.65
N PHE A 554 -5.18 10.05 8.39
CA PHE A 554 -6.22 11.07 8.49
C PHE A 554 -5.71 12.32 9.20
N VAL A 555 -5.10 12.18 10.38
CA VAL A 555 -4.59 13.32 11.16
C VAL A 555 -3.48 14.04 10.39
N ALA A 556 -2.50 13.31 9.86
CA ALA A 556 -1.43 13.91 9.06
C ALA A 556 -1.95 14.61 7.80
N GLY A 557 -2.86 13.97 7.06
CA GLY A 557 -3.43 14.52 5.85
C GLY A 557 -4.26 15.77 6.13
N LEU A 558 -5.09 15.75 7.17
CA LEU A 558 -5.92 16.89 7.58
C LEU A 558 -5.07 18.10 7.96
N LEU A 559 -4.07 17.91 8.83
CA LEU A 559 -3.17 18.99 9.24
C LEU A 559 -2.37 19.54 8.07
N ALA A 560 -1.81 18.66 7.23
CA ALA A 560 -1.02 19.09 6.07
C ALA A 560 -1.87 19.85 5.06
N TYR A 561 -3.09 19.39 4.81
CA TYR A 561 -4.04 20.05 3.92
C TYR A 561 -4.46 21.43 4.44
N VAL A 562 -4.87 21.51 5.70
CA VAL A 562 -5.31 22.78 6.32
C VAL A 562 -4.16 23.79 6.35
N LEU A 563 -2.98 23.39 6.83
CA LEU A 563 -1.82 24.28 6.90
C LEU A 563 -1.34 24.72 5.51
N ASP A 564 -1.33 23.83 4.51
CA ASP A 564 -0.92 24.22 3.16
C ASP A 564 -1.90 25.18 2.48
N VAL A 565 -3.20 25.03 2.73
CA VAL A 565 -4.22 25.92 2.16
C VAL A 565 -4.23 27.28 2.87
N THR A 566 -4.03 27.32 4.19
CA THR A 566 -4.24 28.53 5.01
C THR A 566 -3.00 29.40 5.17
N LEU A 567 -1.82 28.81 5.36
CA LEU A 567 -0.60 29.60 5.55
C LEU A 567 -0.27 30.37 4.27
N HIS A 568 0.22 31.62 4.38
CA HIS A 568 0.74 32.51 3.32
C HIS A 568 0.27 32.21 1.87
N GLN A 569 -1.06 32.16 1.66
CA GLN A 569 -1.65 31.72 0.39
C GLN A 569 -1.44 32.73 -0.77
N LYS A 570 -1.17 33.99 -0.43
CA LYS A 570 -1.11 35.11 -1.38
C LYS A 570 0.24 35.27 -2.08
N ASP A 571 1.29 34.58 -1.62
CA ASP A 571 2.61 34.66 -2.24
C ASP A 571 2.69 33.74 -3.46
N ASN A 572 3.02 34.31 -4.62
CA ASN A 572 3.26 33.53 -5.85
C ASN A 572 4.38 32.49 -5.67
N ALA A 573 5.32 32.72 -4.75
CA ALA A 573 6.37 31.77 -4.37
C ALA A 573 5.79 30.50 -3.73
N THR A 574 4.75 30.61 -2.89
CA THR A 574 4.10 29.49 -2.22
C THR A 574 3.61 28.44 -3.22
N ARG A 575 3.09 28.87 -4.38
CA ARG A 575 2.62 27.95 -5.42
C ARG A 575 3.74 27.08 -5.99
N ARG A 576 4.93 27.65 -6.18
CA ARG A 576 6.11 26.91 -6.64
C ARG A 576 6.65 26.02 -5.53
N ASP A 577 6.74 26.55 -4.31
CA ASP A 577 7.29 25.86 -3.14
C ASP A 577 6.53 24.57 -2.79
N ARG A 578 5.20 24.57 -2.88
CA ARG A 578 4.38 23.38 -2.61
C ARG A 578 4.26 22.41 -3.79
N GLY A 579 4.92 22.70 -4.91
CA GLY A 579 4.94 21.85 -6.10
C GLY A 579 3.71 21.90 -6.99
N MET A 580 2.78 22.84 -6.77
CA MET A 580 1.49 22.85 -7.48
C MET A 580 1.64 23.01 -9.00
N HIS A 581 2.65 23.76 -9.44
CA HIS A 581 2.94 23.98 -10.87
C HIS A 581 3.20 22.68 -11.65
N TRP A 582 3.73 21.64 -11.01
CA TRP A 582 3.90 20.32 -11.62
C TRP A 582 2.56 19.60 -11.81
N TRP A 583 1.65 19.73 -10.85
CA TRP A 583 0.36 19.02 -10.86
C TRP A 583 -0.75 19.77 -11.61
N ASP A 584 -0.59 21.05 -11.90
CA ASP A 584 -1.62 21.87 -12.56
C ASP A 584 -2.08 21.29 -13.91
N ARG A 585 -1.15 20.71 -14.69
CA ARG A 585 -1.45 20.06 -15.97
C ARG A 585 -2.29 18.78 -15.84
N PHE A 586 -2.38 18.19 -14.64
CA PHE A 586 -3.14 16.97 -14.36
C PHE A 586 -4.45 17.24 -13.61
N ARG A 587 -4.76 18.50 -13.25
CA ARG A 587 -6.00 18.85 -12.52
C ARG A 587 -7.27 18.66 -13.35
N SER A 588 -7.15 18.72 -14.67
CA SER A 588 -8.24 18.43 -15.59
C SER A 588 -7.94 17.13 -16.32
N PHE A 589 -8.97 16.32 -16.53
CA PHE A 589 -8.83 15.09 -17.28
C PHE A 589 -8.40 15.33 -18.74
N LYS A 590 -8.79 16.46 -19.31
CA LYS A 590 -8.57 16.79 -20.74
C LYS A 590 -7.21 17.43 -21.04
N THR A 591 -6.46 17.85 -20.02
CA THR A 591 -5.22 18.62 -20.23
C THR A 591 -3.99 17.76 -20.53
N ASP A 592 -3.95 16.51 -20.08
CA ASP A 592 -2.91 15.55 -20.50
C ASP A 592 -3.57 14.40 -21.27
N THR A 593 -3.13 14.19 -22.52
CA THR A 593 -3.61 13.14 -23.41
C THR A 593 -3.37 11.73 -22.85
N ARG A 594 -2.33 11.54 -22.04
CA ARG A 594 -2.05 10.25 -21.38
C ARG A 594 -3.09 9.87 -20.33
N SER A 595 -3.85 10.85 -19.81
CA SER A 595 -4.94 10.56 -18.86
C SER A 595 -6.00 9.64 -19.47
N GLU A 596 -6.22 9.75 -20.78
CA GLU A 596 -7.14 8.88 -21.50
C GLU A 596 -6.62 7.45 -21.55
N GLU A 597 -5.33 7.24 -21.76
CA GLU A 597 -4.72 5.90 -21.77
C GLU A 597 -4.87 5.21 -20.39
N PHE A 598 -4.60 5.92 -19.30
CA PHE A 598 -4.61 5.33 -17.96
C PHE A 598 -6.00 5.20 -17.34
N TYR A 599 -6.87 6.19 -17.53
CA TYR A 599 -8.06 6.37 -16.70
C TYR A 599 -9.40 6.31 -17.46
N SER A 600 -9.36 6.17 -18.79
CA SER A 600 -10.58 5.98 -19.60
C SER A 600 -11.36 4.74 -19.16
N LEU A 601 -12.68 4.88 -19.08
CA LEU A 601 -13.61 3.77 -18.88
C LEU A 601 -13.62 2.82 -20.09
N PRO A 602 -13.91 1.52 -19.87
CA PRO A 602 -14.03 0.55 -20.94
C PRO A 602 -15.23 0.88 -21.85
N PHE A 603 -15.22 0.32 -23.06
CA PHE A 603 -16.34 0.43 -24.02
C PHE A 603 -16.78 1.87 -24.35
N HIS A 604 -15.87 2.85 -24.28
CA HIS A 604 -16.17 4.28 -24.49
C HIS A 604 -17.27 4.85 -23.57
N LEU A 605 -17.48 4.25 -22.39
CA LEU A 605 -18.43 4.74 -21.39
C LEU A 605 -18.12 6.16 -20.90
N ASN A 606 -16.91 6.69 -21.15
CA ASN A 606 -16.55 8.09 -20.91
C ASN A 606 -17.49 9.09 -21.61
N LYS A 607 -18.16 8.69 -22.71
CA LYS A 607 -19.15 9.53 -23.38
C LYS A 607 -20.38 9.79 -22.51
N PHE A 608 -20.78 8.81 -21.70
CA PHE A 608 -21.94 8.90 -20.81
C PHE A 608 -21.58 9.38 -19.41
N PHE A 609 -20.36 9.06 -18.94
CA PHE A 609 -19.82 9.49 -17.65
C PHE A 609 -18.54 10.30 -17.86
N PRO A 610 -18.66 11.55 -18.35
CA PRO A 610 -17.50 12.38 -18.60
C PRO A 610 -16.77 12.68 -17.28
N SER A 611 -15.47 12.42 -17.26
CA SER A 611 -14.56 12.74 -16.15
C SER A 611 -14.22 14.23 -16.05
N VAL A 612 -15.08 15.10 -16.59
CA VAL A 612 -14.85 16.55 -16.76
C VAL A 612 -15.05 17.28 -15.46
#